data_AF-A0AA43F111-F1
#
_entry.id   AF-A0AA43F111-F1
#
_cell.length_a   1.000
_cell.length_b   1.000
_cell.length_c   1.000
_cell.angle_alpha   90.00
_cell.angle_beta   90.00
_cell.angle_gamma   90.00
#
_symmetry.space_group_name_H-M   'P 1'
#
loop_
_entity.id
_entity.type
_entity.pdbx_description
1 polymer ?
#
loop_
_entity_poly.entity_id
_entity_poly.type
_entity_poly.pdbx_seq_one_letter_code
_entity_poly.pdbx_strand_id
1 'polypeptide(L)'
;MRTTSLTTKLLSLAALGVMAGPLQAQEGRQVYEQKCAVCHAAGLAGAPRPGNAADWGPRLRAGKASLYRNAIQGTMRGMPPKGGNPDLPEAAVRAAVDFMTATVAAASKPAARPEVARKPAAQTAPAASTAPVRQAVPPAAAPVAAPAIAAPEAAAVAAPAPVQVASASLALARPEPGSGAAAANAFNRLLRPPGKRNLPPAEDGIHDPAVDGTLQLQPPLAAFGAMPRSNAGNRVDWVKALAEGKIAPRWERDKADAAAVVMDLNIVREVKGSMPDVVYPHKQHTEWLDCSNCHPAIFVPQKGANQMSMAAILLGQGCGACHGRVAFPVSECRLCHSKKKDGVAAGSAAPQAEAHR
;
A
#
# COMPACT_ATOMS: atom_id res chain seq x y z
N MET A 1 -51.54 63.98 40.08
CA MET A 1 -50.63 63.83 41.23
C MET A 1 -49.72 62.63 40.98
N ARG A 2 -48.40 62.81 41.14
CA ARG A 2 -47.27 61.84 41.04
C ARG A 2 -46.96 61.35 39.60
N THR A 3 -45.95 61.81 38.82
CA THR A 3 -44.53 62.19 38.99
C THR A 3 -43.65 61.18 39.74
N THR A 4 -42.84 60.42 38.98
CA THR A 4 -41.51 59.79 39.28
C THR A 4 -41.29 58.64 38.28
N SER A 5 -40.16 58.36 37.63
CA SER A 5 -38.82 58.93 37.57
C SER A 5 -38.11 58.33 36.35
N LEU A 6 -37.43 59.16 35.55
CA LEU A 6 -36.32 58.70 34.70
C LEU A 6 -35.21 58.17 35.62
N THR A 7 -34.57 57.06 35.27
CA THR A 7 -33.11 56.82 35.46
C THR A 7 -32.70 55.42 35.00
N THR A 8 -31.86 55.39 33.96
CA THR A 8 -30.61 54.62 33.90
C THR A 8 -30.69 53.08 33.84
N LYS A 9 -30.52 52.52 32.64
CA LYS A 9 -29.32 51.75 32.26
C LYS A 9 -29.46 51.21 30.82
N LEU A 10 -28.82 51.93 29.88
CA LEU A 10 -28.17 51.25 28.77
C LEU A 10 -27.20 50.24 29.38
N LEU A 11 -27.49 48.95 29.28
CA LEU A 11 -26.51 47.89 29.48
C LEU A 11 -26.32 47.20 28.13
N SER A 12 -25.14 47.42 27.60
CA SER A 12 -24.54 46.95 26.35
C SER A 12 -24.94 45.52 25.96
N LEU A 13 -25.61 45.38 24.80
CA LEU A 13 -25.46 44.19 23.95
C LEU A 13 -24.11 44.28 23.24
N ALA A 14 -23.04 43.88 23.92
CA ALA A 14 -21.75 43.65 23.29
C ALA A 14 -20.95 42.66 24.14
N ALA A 15 -21.10 41.36 23.85
CA ALA A 15 -20.06 40.32 23.89
C ALA A 15 -20.69 38.92 23.84
N LEU A 16 -21.27 38.52 22.70
CA LEU A 16 -21.20 37.11 22.27
C LEU A 16 -20.09 37.03 21.22
N GLY A 17 -18.86 37.06 21.70
CA GLY A 17 -17.67 36.91 20.89
C GLY A 17 -16.76 35.88 21.51
N VAL A 18 -16.52 34.80 20.75
CA VAL A 18 -15.39 33.87 20.90
C VAL A 18 -15.54 32.76 21.95
N MET A 19 -16.30 31.70 21.59
CA MET A 19 -16.02 30.32 22.02
C MET A 19 -16.00 29.35 20.82
N ALA A 20 -15.49 29.80 19.66
CA ALA A 20 -15.43 28.99 18.43
C ALA A 20 -14.17 28.10 18.32
N GLY A 21 -13.16 28.32 19.18
CA GLY A 21 -11.84 27.68 19.08
C GLY A 21 -11.82 26.16 19.25
N PRO A 22 -12.31 25.58 20.37
CA PRO A 22 -12.19 24.15 20.61
C PRO A 22 -13.08 23.31 19.67
N LEU A 23 -14.23 23.83 19.27
CA LEU A 23 -15.14 23.15 18.35
C LEU A 23 -14.57 23.06 16.94
N GLN A 24 -13.99 24.15 16.42
CA GLN A 24 -13.35 24.15 15.09
C GLN A 24 -12.11 23.25 15.03
N ALA A 25 -11.34 23.16 16.11
CA ALA A 25 -10.21 22.24 16.18
C ALA A 25 -10.63 20.77 16.14
N GLN A 26 -11.75 20.43 16.79
CA GLN A 26 -12.30 19.08 16.81
C GLN A 26 -12.93 18.70 15.46
N GLU A 27 -13.62 19.63 14.81
CA GLU A 27 -14.17 19.45 13.47
C GLU A 27 -13.06 19.26 12.43
N GLY A 28 -11.99 20.08 12.50
CA GLY A 28 -10.81 19.92 11.66
C GLY A 28 -10.11 18.56 11.83
N ARG A 29 -10.05 18.06 13.07
CA ARG A 29 -9.52 16.73 13.38
C ARG A 29 -10.36 15.61 12.77
N GLN A 30 -11.69 15.67 12.88
CA GLN A 30 -12.58 14.66 12.28
C GLN A 30 -12.44 14.61 10.76
N VAL A 31 -12.45 15.77 10.10
CA VAL A 31 -12.28 15.86 8.64
C VAL A 31 -10.91 15.30 8.24
N TYR A 32 -9.87 15.62 9.02
CA TYR A 32 -8.55 15.05 8.81
C TYR A 32 -8.57 13.52 8.88
N GLU A 33 -9.11 12.93 9.95
CA GLU A 33 -9.11 11.48 10.15
C GLU A 33 -9.90 10.74 9.06
N GLN A 34 -11.04 11.29 8.65
CA GLN A 34 -11.93 10.63 7.69
C GLN A 34 -11.43 10.69 6.25
N LYS A 35 -10.75 11.77 5.85
CA LYS A 35 -10.43 12.03 4.42
C LYS A 35 -8.97 12.37 4.17
N CYS A 36 -8.34 13.18 5.04
CA CYS A 36 -6.99 13.68 4.78
C CYS A 36 -5.89 12.71 5.23
N ALA A 37 -6.15 11.93 6.28
CA ALA A 37 -5.17 11.05 6.93
C ALA A 37 -4.66 9.96 5.99
N VAL A 38 -5.50 9.47 5.06
CA VAL A 38 -5.13 8.50 4.02
C VAL A 38 -3.82 8.88 3.34
N CYS A 39 -3.67 10.15 2.96
CA CYS A 39 -2.44 10.61 2.34
C CYS A 39 -1.45 11.20 3.35
N HIS A 40 -1.94 11.97 4.31
CA HIS A 40 -1.07 12.82 5.13
C HIS A 40 -0.54 12.16 6.40
N ALA A 41 -1.11 11.06 6.90
CA ALA A 41 -0.62 10.43 8.13
C ALA A 41 0.82 9.90 7.98
N ALA A 42 1.07 9.17 6.89
CA ALA A 42 2.39 8.59 6.59
C ALA A 42 3.17 9.36 5.50
N GLY A 43 2.58 10.41 4.92
CA GLY A 43 3.20 11.19 3.85
C GLY A 43 3.17 10.49 2.48
N LEU A 44 2.07 9.79 2.21
CA LEU A 44 1.76 9.15 0.94
C LEU A 44 1.94 10.17 -0.20
N ALA A 45 2.58 9.78 -1.30
CA ALA A 45 2.85 10.67 -2.44
C ALA A 45 3.70 11.91 -2.16
N GLY A 46 4.45 11.94 -1.05
CA GLY A 46 5.13 13.16 -0.60
C GLY A 46 4.16 14.19 -0.02
N ALA A 47 2.97 13.75 0.42
CA ALA A 47 2.05 14.57 1.17
C ALA A 47 2.71 15.02 2.49
N PRO A 48 2.55 16.28 2.89
CA PRO A 48 3.19 16.77 4.11
C PRO A 48 2.55 16.15 5.36
N ARG A 49 3.38 15.53 6.21
CA ARG A 49 2.91 14.87 7.43
C ARG A 49 2.66 15.87 8.56
N PRO A 50 1.50 15.83 9.25
CA PRO A 50 1.29 16.66 10.43
C PRO A 50 2.42 16.49 11.44
N GLY A 51 2.87 17.61 12.02
CA GLY A 51 3.98 17.62 12.98
C GLY A 51 5.38 17.49 12.38
N ASN A 52 5.53 17.21 11.07
CA ASN A 52 6.84 17.14 10.43
C ASN A 52 7.32 18.53 9.97
N ALA A 53 8.28 19.11 10.70
CA ALA A 53 8.80 20.44 10.38
C ALA A 53 9.44 20.55 8.98
N ALA A 54 10.10 19.49 8.50
CA ALA A 54 10.74 19.48 7.19
C ALA A 54 9.73 19.52 6.03
N ASP A 55 8.63 18.76 6.17
CA ASP A 55 7.57 18.70 5.17
C ASP A 55 6.79 20.03 5.05
N TRP A 56 6.68 20.77 6.17
CA TRP A 56 5.85 21.97 6.28
C TRP A 56 6.60 23.29 6.19
N GLY A 57 7.90 23.34 6.49
CA GLY A 57 8.69 24.57 6.52
C GLY A 57 8.54 25.45 5.26
N PRO A 58 8.78 24.93 4.04
CA PRO A 58 8.59 25.68 2.80
C PRO A 58 7.14 26.11 2.55
N ARG A 59 6.18 25.31 3.00
CA ARG A 59 4.75 25.52 2.75
C ARG A 59 4.17 26.59 3.66
N LEU A 60 4.59 26.61 4.92
CA LEU A 60 4.23 27.64 5.89
C LEU A 60 4.80 29.01 5.50
N ARG A 61 5.98 29.07 4.87
CA ARG A 61 6.54 30.31 4.29
C ARG A 61 5.65 30.92 3.20
N ALA A 62 4.92 30.10 2.44
CA ALA A 62 3.96 30.58 1.44
C ALA A 62 2.65 31.13 2.07
N GLY A 63 2.46 30.93 3.38
CA GLY A 63 1.33 31.46 4.14
C GLY A 63 0.06 30.59 4.13
N LYS A 64 -0.75 30.72 5.20
CA LYS A 64 -1.98 29.94 5.39
C LYS A 64 -3.00 30.10 4.26
N ALA A 65 -3.14 31.30 3.69
CA ALA A 65 -4.06 31.54 2.59
C ALA A 65 -3.73 30.68 1.35
N SER A 66 -2.44 30.47 1.06
CA SER A 66 -2.01 29.59 -0.03
C SER A 66 -2.33 28.12 0.28
N LEU A 67 -2.12 27.68 1.52
CA LEU A 67 -2.47 26.33 1.97
C LEU A 67 -3.96 26.05 1.80
N TYR A 68 -4.82 26.98 2.22
CA TYR A 68 -6.26 26.84 2.05
C TYR A 68 -6.68 26.75 0.58
N ARG A 69 -6.16 27.65 -0.27
CA ARG A 69 -6.45 27.59 -1.72
C ARG A 69 -6.02 26.26 -2.33
N ASN A 70 -4.81 25.82 -2.04
CA ASN A 70 -4.29 24.54 -2.54
C ASN A 70 -5.09 23.34 -2.04
N ALA A 71 -5.59 23.39 -0.79
CA ALA A 71 -6.41 22.31 -0.23
C ALA A 71 -7.83 22.27 -0.83
N ILE A 72 -8.40 23.45 -1.11
CA ILE A 72 -9.75 23.58 -1.69
C ILE A 72 -9.73 23.24 -3.19
N GLN A 73 -8.78 23.83 -3.94
CA GLN A 73 -8.69 23.70 -5.39
C GLN A 73 -7.90 22.46 -5.83
N GLY A 74 -7.16 21.84 -4.91
CA GLY A 74 -6.20 20.80 -5.25
C GLY A 74 -4.90 21.37 -5.83
N THR A 75 -3.96 20.49 -6.11
CA THR A 75 -2.69 20.85 -6.73
C THR A 75 -2.33 19.87 -7.83
N MET A 76 -1.63 20.35 -8.86
CA MET A 76 -1.07 19.50 -9.93
C MET A 76 -0.08 18.44 -9.42
N ARG A 77 0.38 18.58 -8.17
CA ARG A 77 1.31 17.65 -7.50
C ARG A 77 0.60 16.50 -6.77
N GLY A 78 -0.69 16.29 -7.03
CA GLY A 78 -1.43 15.10 -6.59
C GLY A 78 -2.31 15.29 -5.35
N MET A 79 -2.46 16.53 -4.84
CA MET A 79 -3.48 16.81 -3.84
C MET A 79 -4.83 17.03 -4.54
N PRO A 80 -5.85 16.17 -4.36
CA PRO A 80 -7.15 16.36 -4.99
C PRO A 80 -7.90 17.58 -4.42
N PRO A 81 -8.78 18.24 -5.20
CA PRO A 81 -9.65 19.31 -4.70
C PRO A 81 -10.45 18.84 -3.48
N LYS A 82 -10.49 19.65 -2.43
CA LYS A 82 -11.14 19.35 -1.14
C LYS A 82 -10.77 17.97 -0.57
N GLY A 83 -9.55 17.49 -0.80
CA GLY A 83 -9.13 16.17 -0.33
C GLY A 83 -9.86 15.00 -0.99
N GLY A 84 -10.43 15.20 -2.20
CA GLY A 84 -11.14 14.16 -2.95
C GLY A 84 -12.61 14.02 -2.56
N ASN A 85 -13.12 14.89 -1.69
CA ASN A 85 -14.53 14.93 -1.32
C ASN A 85 -15.16 16.28 -1.73
N PRO A 86 -15.90 16.35 -2.85
CA PRO A 86 -16.49 17.60 -3.34
C PRO A 86 -17.52 18.19 -2.37
N ASP A 87 -18.14 17.34 -1.53
CA ASP A 87 -19.22 17.71 -0.61
C ASP A 87 -18.72 18.40 0.66
N LEU A 88 -17.40 18.38 0.93
CA LEU A 88 -16.87 19.09 2.09
C LEU A 88 -17.07 20.60 1.91
N PRO A 89 -17.64 21.29 2.91
CA PRO A 89 -17.67 22.75 2.89
C PRO A 89 -16.23 23.29 3.02
N GLU A 90 -15.93 24.42 2.37
CA GLU A 90 -14.57 24.98 2.41
C GLU A 90 -14.10 25.28 3.83
N ALA A 91 -15.01 25.63 4.73
CA ALA A 91 -14.71 25.86 6.14
C ALA A 91 -14.14 24.61 6.83
N ALA A 92 -14.73 23.43 6.56
CA ALA A 92 -14.24 22.15 7.08
C ALA A 92 -12.84 21.81 6.53
N VAL A 93 -12.58 22.10 5.25
CA VAL A 93 -11.26 21.92 4.64
C VAL A 93 -10.22 22.84 5.30
N ARG A 94 -10.57 24.10 5.57
CA ARG A 94 -9.68 25.06 6.25
C ARG A 94 -9.38 24.61 7.69
N ALA A 95 -10.39 24.14 8.42
CA ALA A 95 -10.23 23.60 9.77
C ALA A 95 -9.29 22.38 9.79
N ALA A 96 -9.39 21.49 8.80
CA ALA A 96 -8.46 20.37 8.67
C ALA A 96 -7.01 20.83 8.39
N VAL A 97 -6.81 21.83 7.52
CA VAL A 97 -5.48 22.41 7.27
C VAL A 97 -4.91 23.05 8.56
N ASP A 98 -5.75 23.72 9.34
CA ASP A 98 -5.33 24.29 10.63
C ASP A 98 -4.93 23.20 11.62
N PHE A 99 -5.71 22.13 11.74
CA PHE A 99 -5.36 20.97 12.56
C PHE A 99 -3.99 20.39 12.18
N MET A 100 -3.72 20.20 10.89
CA MET A 100 -2.47 19.61 10.40
C MET A 100 -1.23 20.50 10.64
N THR A 101 -1.44 21.82 10.65
CA THR A 101 -0.36 22.81 10.82
C THR A 101 -0.17 23.24 12.27
N ALA A 102 -1.15 23.02 13.14
CA ALA A 102 -1.12 23.38 14.56
C ALA A 102 0.08 22.75 15.30
N THR A 103 0.36 21.47 15.02
CA THR A 103 1.48 20.73 15.65
C THR A 103 2.85 21.20 15.17
N VAL A 104 2.93 21.79 13.97
CA VAL A 104 4.17 22.34 13.40
C VAL A 104 4.44 23.75 13.90
N ALA A 105 3.38 24.56 14.08
CA ALA A 105 3.49 25.92 14.61
C ALA A 105 3.98 25.93 16.07
N ALA A 106 3.56 24.95 16.88
CA ALA A 106 4.04 24.79 18.25
C ALA A 106 5.54 24.41 18.32
N ALA A 107 6.04 23.64 17.35
CA ALA A 107 7.47 23.27 17.25
C ALA A 107 8.36 24.37 16.65
N SER A 108 7.77 25.43 16.06
CA SER A 108 8.50 26.51 15.38
C SER A 108 8.67 27.78 16.22
N LYS A 109 8.20 27.80 17.48
CA LYS A 109 8.41 28.92 18.41
C LYS A 109 9.71 28.70 19.19
N PRO A 110 10.78 29.49 18.97
CA PRO A 110 12.01 29.32 19.74
C PRO A 110 11.75 29.67 21.21
N ALA A 111 12.11 28.78 22.11
CA ALA A 111 12.16 29.08 23.54
C ALA A 111 13.17 30.22 23.75
N ALA A 112 12.71 31.32 24.34
CA ALA A 112 13.56 32.43 24.73
C ALA A 112 14.63 31.92 25.70
N ARG A 113 15.90 32.08 25.30
CA ARG A 113 17.07 31.80 26.12
C ARG A 113 17.28 32.99 27.07
N PRO A 114 17.39 32.81 28.40
CA PRO A 114 17.86 33.89 29.25
C PRO A 114 19.37 34.11 29.05
N GLU A 115 19.73 35.37 29.01
CA GLU A 115 21.08 35.91 28.78
C GLU A 115 22.03 35.67 29.97
N VAL A 116 23.32 35.75 29.68
CA VAL A 116 24.48 35.18 30.38
C VAL A 116 24.94 36.01 31.58
N ALA A 117 25.42 35.34 32.64
CA ALA A 117 26.50 35.86 33.50
C ALA A 117 27.72 34.91 33.43
N ARG A 118 28.91 35.50 33.21
CA ARG A 118 30.22 34.87 32.91
C ARG A 118 31.12 34.99 34.16
N LYS A 119 31.93 33.99 34.58
CA LYS A 119 33.37 33.69 34.30
C LYS A 119 33.98 32.96 35.56
N PRO A 120 35.24 32.43 35.64
CA PRO A 120 36.11 31.58 34.77
C PRO A 120 36.60 30.23 35.40
N ALA A 121 37.06 29.33 34.51
CA ALA A 121 38.26 28.45 34.53
C ALA A 121 38.65 27.51 35.71
N ALA A 122 38.57 26.19 35.42
CA ALA A 122 39.61 25.14 35.39
C ALA A 122 40.33 24.60 36.66
N GLN A 123 40.52 23.25 36.62
CA GLN A 123 41.45 22.37 37.38
C GLN A 123 40.93 21.92 38.76
N THR A 124 40.98 20.67 39.25
CA THR A 124 41.70 19.41 38.94
C THR A 124 41.01 18.24 39.70
N ALA A 125 41.18 16.98 39.29
CA ALA A 125 40.76 15.78 40.04
C ALA A 125 41.85 15.38 41.09
N PRO A 126 41.60 14.51 42.12
CA PRO A 126 41.32 13.07 41.90
C PRO A 126 40.37 12.33 42.90
N ALA A 127 39.91 11.17 42.41
CA ALA A 127 39.54 9.86 43.02
C ALA A 127 39.05 9.71 44.49
N ALA A 128 37.89 9.06 44.71
CA ALA A 128 37.76 7.60 44.97
C ALA A 128 36.39 7.17 45.57
N SER A 129 35.84 6.08 45.02
CA SER A 129 35.12 4.92 45.64
C SER A 129 33.74 5.06 46.34
N THR A 130 32.68 4.51 45.71
CA THR A 130 31.90 3.29 46.09
C THR A 130 30.44 3.32 45.54
N ALA A 131 29.97 2.17 45.04
CA ALA A 131 28.71 1.88 44.32
C ALA A 131 27.46 1.78 45.25
N PRO A 132 26.19 1.43 44.83
CA PRO A 132 25.74 0.85 43.54
C PRO A 132 24.37 1.26 42.91
N VAL A 133 24.30 0.96 41.60
CA VAL A 133 23.22 0.38 40.77
C VAL A 133 21.83 1.03 40.67
N ARG A 134 21.48 1.45 39.44
CA ARG A 134 20.14 1.34 38.84
C ARG A 134 20.25 0.69 37.45
N GLN A 135 19.37 -0.26 37.17
CA GLN A 135 19.28 -0.99 35.89
C GLN A 135 18.71 -0.11 34.77
N ALA A 136 19.30 -0.22 33.58
CA ALA A 136 18.72 0.21 32.31
C ALA A 136 19.11 -0.78 31.20
N VAL A 137 18.14 -1.11 30.35
CA VAL A 137 18.25 -2.00 29.18
C VAL A 137 18.69 -1.18 27.94
N PRO A 138 19.61 -1.67 27.09
CA PRO A 138 19.88 -1.08 25.78
C PRO A 138 19.36 -1.94 24.60
N PRO A 139 19.20 -1.33 23.39
CA PRO A 139 18.75 -2.01 22.18
C PRO A 139 19.89 -2.57 21.30
N ALA A 140 19.48 -3.36 20.30
CA ALA A 140 20.27 -4.21 19.41
C ALA A 140 21.17 -3.48 18.38
N ALA A 141 22.24 -4.17 17.96
CA ALA A 141 23.11 -3.82 16.84
C ALA A 141 23.35 -5.03 15.90
N ALA A 142 23.47 -4.74 14.61
CA ALA A 142 23.74 -5.64 13.48
C ALA A 142 25.26 -5.99 13.35
N PRO A 143 25.64 -7.01 12.54
CA PRO A 143 26.90 -7.74 12.70
C PRO A 143 28.06 -7.23 11.82
N VAL A 144 29.30 -7.50 12.25
CA VAL A 144 30.54 -7.19 11.54
C VAL A 144 31.26 -8.49 11.15
N ALA A 145 31.83 -8.48 9.93
CA ALA A 145 32.56 -9.56 9.28
C ALA A 145 33.84 -9.99 10.03
N ALA A 146 34.19 -11.28 9.93
CA ALA A 146 35.41 -11.88 10.48
C ALA A 146 36.50 -12.04 9.41
N PRO A 147 37.79 -11.85 9.73
CA PRO A 147 38.91 -12.05 8.82
C PRO A 147 39.55 -13.45 8.95
N ALA A 148 40.27 -13.84 7.89
CA ALA A 148 41.03 -15.08 7.75
C ALA A 148 42.39 -15.06 8.47
N ILE A 149 42.84 -16.20 9.00
CA ILE A 149 44.24 -16.45 9.42
C ILE A 149 44.65 -17.89 9.04
N ALA A 150 45.91 -18.01 8.62
CA ALA A 150 46.59 -19.17 8.04
C ALA A 150 46.95 -20.31 9.02
N ALA A 151 47.31 -21.44 8.42
CA ALA A 151 47.59 -22.76 9.00
C ALA A 151 48.87 -22.85 9.87
N PRO A 152 48.99 -23.95 10.66
CA PRO A 152 50.28 -24.58 10.92
C PRO A 152 50.32 -26.07 10.55
N GLU A 153 51.56 -26.55 10.44
CA GLU A 153 52.08 -27.81 9.92
C GLU A 153 51.85 -29.07 10.79
N ALA A 154 52.13 -30.22 10.18
CA ALA A 154 51.74 -31.57 10.59
C ALA A 154 52.55 -32.19 11.75
N ALA A 155 51.88 -33.05 12.53
CA ALA A 155 52.49 -34.17 13.24
C ALA A 155 51.55 -35.39 13.21
N ALA A 156 52.09 -36.52 12.78
CA ALA A 156 51.40 -37.75 12.43
C ALA A 156 50.95 -38.59 13.64
N VAL A 157 49.79 -39.23 13.54
CA VAL A 157 49.44 -40.45 14.29
C VAL A 157 48.68 -41.40 13.36
N ALA A 158 49.08 -42.67 13.41
CA ALA A 158 48.77 -43.73 12.45
C ALA A 158 47.29 -44.17 12.38
N ALA A 159 46.91 -44.63 11.19
CA ALA A 159 45.57 -45.03 10.77
C ALA A 159 45.10 -46.41 11.28
N PRO A 160 43.79 -46.63 11.47
CA PRO A 160 43.18 -47.95 11.38
C PRO A 160 42.75 -48.28 9.93
N ALA A 161 42.69 -49.58 9.62
CA ALA A 161 42.64 -50.20 8.29
C ALA A 161 41.49 -49.76 7.35
N PRO A 162 41.70 -49.81 6.01
CA PRO A 162 40.69 -49.38 5.04
C PRO A 162 39.58 -50.42 4.86
N VAL A 163 38.33 -49.96 5.00
CA VAL A 163 37.15 -50.66 4.49
C VAL A 163 37.12 -50.47 2.98
N GLN A 164 37.14 -51.58 2.23
CA GLN A 164 37.00 -51.55 0.76
C GLN A 164 35.57 -51.14 0.40
N VAL A 165 35.40 -49.90 -0.08
CA VAL A 165 34.24 -49.49 -0.87
C VAL A 165 34.53 -49.74 -2.33
N ALA A 166 33.79 -50.69 -2.92
CA ALA A 166 33.81 -50.96 -4.34
C ALA A 166 33.36 -49.72 -5.12
N SER A 167 34.18 -49.27 -6.07
CA SER A 167 33.84 -48.22 -7.02
C SER A 167 32.76 -48.70 -7.99
N ALA A 168 31.49 -48.45 -7.67
CA ALA A 168 30.44 -48.45 -8.67
C ALA A 168 30.45 -47.07 -9.36
N SER A 169 30.97 -47.02 -10.58
CA SER A 169 30.81 -45.86 -11.46
C SER A 169 29.32 -45.64 -11.72
N LEU A 170 28.72 -44.65 -11.06
CA LEU A 170 27.40 -44.15 -11.47
C LEU A 170 27.58 -43.43 -12.82
N ALA A 171 27.25 -44.12 -13.89
CA ALA A 171 26.91 -43.47 -15.14
C ALA A 171 25.71 -42.55 -14.89
N LEU A 172 25.89 -41.24 -15.07
CA LEU A 172 24.79 -40.28 -15.13
C LEU A 172 23.89 -40.65 -16.31
N ALA A 173 22.81 -41.37 -16.02
CA ALA A 173 21.73 -41.57 -16.96
C ALA A 173 21.18 -40.19 -17.35
N ARG A 174 21.16 -39.89 -18.66
CA ARG A 174 20.46 -38.72 -19.19
C ARG A 174 18.99 -38.85 -18.79
N PRO A 175 18.37 -37.81 -18.20
CA PRO A 175 16.96 -37.87 -17.87
C PRO A 175 16.15 -38.05 -19.16
N GLU A 176 15.24 -39.04 -19.15
CA GLU A 176 14.21 -39.25 -20.16
C GLU A 176 13.51 -37.91 -20.48
N PRO A 177 13.27 -37.58 -21.76
CA PRO A 177 12.63 -36.32 -22.14
C PRO A 177 11.13 -36.39 -21.79
N GLY A 178 10.78 -36.01 -20.57
CA GLY A 178 9.36 -35.90 -20.19
C GLY A 178 9.06 -35.63 -18.71
N SER A 179 9.95 -35.96 -17.77
CA SER A 179 9.57 -35.96 -16.34
C SER A 179 9.88 -34.67 -15.57
N GLY A 180 10.71 -33.77 -16.11
CA GLY A 180 11.09 -32.53 -15.41
C GLY A 180 10.26 -31.29 -15.74
N ALA A 181 9.74 -31.19 -16.97
CA ALA A 181 9.04 -29.99 -17.43
C ALA A 181 7.55 -29.98 -17.07
N ALA A 182 6.91 -31.14 -16.97
CA ALA A 182 5.48 -31.26 -16.65
C ALA A 182 5.16 -30.97 -15.17
N ALA A 183 6.13 -31.12 -14.26
CA ALA A 183 5.95 -30.91 -12.83
C ALA A 183 6.28 -29.49 -12.35
N ALA A 184 7.02 -28.71 -13.16
CA ALA A 184 7.29 -27.31 -12.84
C ALA A 184 5.96 -26.52 -12.84
N ASN A 185 5.51 -26.10 -11.66
CA ASN A 185 4.22 -25.43 -11.43
C ASN A 185 2.98 -26.32 -11.56
N ALA A 186 3.04 -27.62 -11.18
CA ALA A 186 1.86 -28.49 -11.13
C ALA A 186 0.67 -27.92 -10.31
N PHE A 187 0.98 -27.09 -9.31
CA PHE A 187 0.01 -26.34 -8.48
C PHE A 187 -0.62 -25.14 -9.19
N ASN A 188 0.03 -24.60 -10.23
CA ASN A 188 -0.51 -23.46 -10.96
C ASN A 188 -1.63 -23.94 -11.89
N ARG A 189 -2.85 -24.00 -11.33
CA ARG A 189 -4.07 -24.39 -12.03
C ARG A 189 -4.32 -23.57 -13.32
N LEU A 190 -3.73 -22.38 -13.44
CA LEU A 190 -3.84 -21.52 -14.62
C LEU A 190 -3.10 -22.05 -15.85
N LEU A 191 -2.06 -22.88 -15.64
CA LEU A 191 -1.27 -23.49 -16.71
C LEU A 191 -1.83 -24.83 -17.19
N ARG A 192 -2.92 -25.32 -16.58
CA ARG A 192 -3.60 -26.54 -17.03
C ARG A 192 -4.49 -26.26 -18.25
N PRO A 193 -4.66 -27.25 -19.15
CA PRO A 193 -5.62 -27.15 -20.26
C PRO A 193 -7.01 -26.77 -19.76
N PRO A 194 -7.80 -25.96 -20.50
CA PRO A 194 -9.10 -25.47 -20.03
C PRO A 194 -10.05 -26.56 -19.49
N GLY A 195 -10.09 -27.74 -20.13
CA GLY A 195 -10.91 -28.87 -19.71
C GLY A 195 -10.43 -29.61 -18.45
N LYS A 196 -9.21 -29.31 -17.97
CA LYS A 196 -8.62 -29.90 -16.75
C LYS A 196 -8.45 -28.87 -15.62
N ARG A 197 -9.07 -27.69 -15.76
CA ARG A 197 -9.11 -26.66 -14.70
C ARG A 197 -10.28 -26.97 -13.77
N ASN A 198 -10.11 -26.67 -12.48
CA ASN A 198 -11.16 -26.79 -11.46
C ASN A 198 -11.75 -28.21 -11.32
N LEU A 199 -10.92 -29.24 -11.49
CA LEU A 199 -11.34 -30.63 -11.26
C LEU A 199 -11.88 -30.81 -9.83
N PRO A 200 -12.77 -31.80 -9.61
CA PRO A 200 -13.17 -32.20 -8.27
C PRO A 200 -11.95 -32.50 -7.39
N PRO A 201 -12.02 -32.28 -6.06
CA PRO A 201 -10.89 -32.52 -5.17
C PRO A 201 -10.28 -33.92 -5.29
N ALA A 202 -11.11 -34.95 -5.50
CA ALA A 202 -10.64 -36.33 -5.71
C ALA A 202 -9.81 -36.53 -6.99
N GLU A 203 -9.89 -35.61 -7.96
CA GLU A 203 -9.24 -35.71 -9.27
C GLU A 203 -8.22 -34.59 -9.53
N ASP A 204 -8.04 -33.65 -8.59
CA ASP A 204 -7.23 -32.45 -8.84
C ASP A 204 -5.71 -32.70 -8.71
N GLY A 205 -5.33 -33.86 -8.16
CA GLY A 205 -3.95 -34.26 -7.91
C GLY A 205 -3.29 -33.48 -6.76
N ILE A 206 -4.09 -32.81 -5.93
CA ILE A 206 -3.65 -32.06 -4.74
C ILE A 206 -4.20 -32.74 -3.47
N HIS A 207 -5.43 -33.24 -3.51
CA HIS A 207 -6.05 -33.93 -2.37
C HIS A 207 -5.88 -35.45 -2.47
N ASP A 208 -5.77 -36.11 -1.32
CA ASP A 208 -5.74 -37.57 -1.24
C ASP A 208 -7.14 -38.14 -1.56
N PRO A 209 -7.31 -38.88 -2.67
CA PRO A 209 -8.60 -39.44 -3.04
C PRO A 209 -9.05 -40.59 -2.14
N ALA A 210 -8.16 -41.19 -1.35
CA ALA A 210 -8.48 -42.30 -0.46
C ALA A 210 -9.15 -41.85 0.85
N VAL A 211 -9.15 -40.55 1.13
CA VAL A 211 -9.76 -39.97 2.33
C VAL A 211 -11.23 -39.63 2.05
N ASP A 212 -12.15 -40.20 2.83
CA ASP A 212 -13.60 -39.96 2.69
C ASP A 212 -13.96 -38.46 2.72
N GLY A 213 -13.23 -37.67 3.51
CA GLY A 213 -13.40 -36.21 3.57
C GLY A 213 -13.20 -35.51 2.23
N THR A 214 -12.34 -36.04 1.34
CA THR A 214 -12.09 -35.47 0.01
C THR A 214 -13.32 -35.59 -0.89
N LEU A 215 -14.07 -36.69 -0.77
CA LEU A 215 -15.29 -36.92 -1.55
C LEU A 215 -16.48 -36.06 -1.08
N GLN A 216 -16.42 -35.55 0.16
CA GLN A 216 -17.44 -34.66 0.72
C GLN A 216 -17.26 -33.20 0.28
N LEU A 217 -16.08 -32.82 -0.21
CA LEU A 217 -15.80 -31.45 -0.63
C LEU A 217 -16.58 -31.11 -1.92
N GLN A 218 -17.22 -29.95 -1.92
CA GLN A 218 -17.96 -29.46 -3.09
C GLN A 218 -17.03 -29.29 -4.30
N PRO A 219 -17.37 -29.86 -5.48
CA PRO A 219 -16.61 -29.62 -6.70
C PRO A 219 -16.60 -28.13 -7.07
N PRO A 220 -15.44 -27.54 -7.43
CA PRO A 220 -15.35 -26.11 -7.70
C PRO A 220 -16.26 -25.65 -8.85
N LEU A 221 -16.45 -26.48 -9.88
CA LEU A 221 -17.35 -26.15 -11.00
C LEU A 221 -18.82 -26.01 -10.55
N ALA A 222 -19.24 -26.77 -9.54
CA ALA A 222 -20.58 -26.62 -8.96
C ALA A 222 -20.66 -25.31 -8.16
N ALA A 223 -19.65 -25.03 -7.33
CA ALA A 223 -19.58 -23.79 -6.54
C ALA A 223 -19.60 -22.52 -7.43
N PHE A 224 -18.92 -22.56 -8.58
CA PHE A 224 -18.81 -21.44 -9.50
C PHE A 224 -19.97 -21.33 -10.51
N GLY A 225 -20.94 -22.25 -10.49
CA GLY A 225 -21.98 -22.34 -11.53
C GLY A 225 -22.80 -21.06 -11.72
N ALA A 226 -23.07 -20.34 -10.63
CA ALA A 226 -23.85 -19.10 -10.62
C ALA A 226 -22.99 -17.82 -10.77
N MET A 227 -21.67 -17.96 -10.91
CA MET A 227 -20.74 -16.83 -10.92
C MET A 227 -20.52 -16.29 -12.34
N PRO A 228 -20.27 -14.98 -12.50
CA PRO A 228 -19.88 -14.40 -13.77
C PRO A 228 -18.64 -15.06 -14.36
N ARG A 229 -18.64 -15.30 -15.67
CA ARG A 229 -17.57 -16.05 -16.34
C ARG A 229 -16.44 -15.16 -16.85
N SER A 230 -15.22 -15.67 -16.78
CA SER A 230 -14.01 -15.11 -17.39
C SER A 230 -13.35 -16.13 -18.33
N ASN A 231 -12.58 -15.63 -19.30
CA ASN A 231 -11.75 -16.45 -20.20
C ASN A 231 -10.43 -16.89 -19.55
N ALA A 232 -10.06 -16.23 -18.45
CA ALA A 232 -8.85 -16.48 -17.70
C ALA A 232 -9.13 -17.19 -16.38
N GLY A 233 -8.07 -17.61 -15.69
CA GLY A 233 -8.22 -18.00 -14.30
C GLY A 233 -8.91 -19.36 -14.10
N ASN A 234 -9.65 -19.42 -13.00
CA ASN A 234 -10.65 -20.42 -12.67
C ASN A 234 -11.98 -20.21 -13.43
N ARG A 235 -12.01 -19.40 -14.50
CA ARG A 235 -13.20 -19.00 -15.27
C ARG A 235 -14.24 -18.18 -14.51
N VAL A 236 -13.87 -17.59 -13.38
CA VAL A 236 -14.73 -16.65 -12.65
C VAL A 236 -14.21 -15.23 -12.85
N ASP A 237 -15.10 -14.32 -13.20
CA ASP A 237 -14.84 -12.88 -13.12
C ASP A 237 -15.20 -12.38 -11.72
N TRP A 238 -14.19 -12.35 -10.85
CA TRP A 238 -14.34 -11.95 -9.45
C TRP A 238 -14.68 -10.47 -9.27
N VAL A 239 -14.20 -9.60 -10.17
CA VAL A 239 -14.51 -8.16 -10.14
C VAL A 239 -15.99 -7.96 -10.45
N LYS A 240 -16.49 -8.62 -11.49
CA LYS A 240 -17.91 -8.58 -11.84
C LYS A 240 -18.78 -9.21 -10.76
N ALA A 241 -18.34 -10.30 -10.14
CA ALA A 241 -19.06 -10.93 -9.04
C ALA A 241 -19.24 -10.00 -7.83
N LEU A 242 -18.22 -9.21 -7.48
CA LEU A 242 -18.33 -8.19 -6.43
C LEU A 242 -19.29 -7.08 -6.84
N ALA A 243 -19.15 -6.57 -8.05
CA ALA A 243 -19.99 -5.48 -8.55
C ALA A 243 -21.49 -5.87 -8.62
N GLU A 244 -21.78 -7.14 -8.90
CA GLU A 244 -23.14 -7.69 -8.92
C GLU A 244 -23.64 -8.16 -7.54
N GLY A 245 -22.82 -8.03 -6.48
CA GLY A 245 -23.18 -8.49 -5.13
C GLY A 245 -23.31 -10.01 -4.99
N LYS A 246 -22.73 -10.80 -5.90
CA LYS A 246 -22.72 -12.26 -5.84
C LYS A 246 -21.84 -12.80 -4.71
N ILE A 247 -20.91 -11.97 -4.25
CA ILE A 247 -20.05 -12.24 -3.10
C ILE A 247 -19.98 -11.01 -2.20
N ALA A 248 -19.89 -11.25 -0.89
CA ALA A 248 -19.76 -10.23 0.14
C ALA A 248 -18.56 -10.58 1.03
N PRO A 249 -17.34 -10.17 0.63
CA PRO A 249 -16.13 -10.43 1.40
C PRO A 249 -16.20 -9.73 2.75
N ARG A 250 -15.64 -10.39 3.77
CA ARG A 250 -15.47 -9.79 5.08
C ARG A 250 -14.19 -8.95 5.09
N TRP A 251 -14.27 -7.76 5.67
CA TRP A 251 -13.13 -6.84 5.80
C TRP A 251 -12.25 -7.16 6.99
N GLU A 252 -12.87 -7.52 8.10
CA GLU A 252 -12.19 -7.88 9.34
C GLU A 252 -12.60 -9.30 9.74
N ARG A 253 -11.63 -10.06 10.24
CA ARG A 253 -11.88 -11.42 10.71
C ARG A 253 -12.83 -11.45 11.91
N ASP A 254 -12.76 -10.43 12.76
CA ASP A 254 -13.42 -10.42 14.06
C ASP A 254 -14.54 -9.37 14.17
N LYS A 255 -14.63 -8.43 13.21
CA LYS A 255 -15.71 -7.42 13.13
C LYS A 255 -16.54 -7.64 11.88
N ALA A 256 -17.81 -7.99 12.06
CA ALA A 256 -18.71 -8.25 10.94
C ALA A 256 -19.18 -6.97 10.22
N ASP A 257 -19.19 -5.85 10.93
CA ASP A 257 -19.67 -4.53 10.50
C ASP A 257 -18.55 -3.60 10.01
N ALA A 258 -17.30 -4.08 10.00
CA ALA A 258 -16.19 -3.31 9.49
C ALA A 258 -16.42 -2.92 8.02
N ALA A 259 -16.38 -1.62 7.75
CA ALA A 259 -16.58 -1.07 6.43
C ALA A 259 -15.25 -0.91 5.68
N ALA A 260 -15.34 -1.15 4.37
CA ALA A 260 -14.25 -0.96 3.44
C ALA A 260 -13.78 0.50 3.38
N VAL A 261 -12.47 0.72 3.34
CA VAL A 261 -11.89 1.97 2.83
C VAL A 261 -11.58 1.77 1.35
N VAL A 262 -12.60 1.90 0.50
CA VAL A 262 -12.44 1.81 -0.96
C VAL A 262 -12.03 3.17 -1.50
N MET A 263 -10.95 3.17 -2.29
CA MET A 263 -10.49 4.37 -2.99
C MET A 263 -10.85 4.29 -4.47
N ASP A 264 -11.74 5.16 -4.92
CA ASP A 264 -12.12 5.25 -6.33
C ASP A 264 -11.24 6.25 -7.09
N LEU A 265 -10.03 5.79 -7.45
CA LEU A 265 -9.06 6.57 -8.21
C LEU A 265 -8.38 5.73 -9.28
N ASN A 266 -8.43 6.21 -10.52
CA ASN A 266 -7.70 5.62 -11.63
C ASN A 266 -6.34 6.29 -11.84
N ILE A 267 -5.28 5.49 -11.88
CA ILE A 267 -3.96 5.90 -12.33
C ILE A 267 -3.80 5.48 -13.78
N VAL A 268 -3.59 6.44 -14.65
CA VAL A 268 -3.31 6.18 -16.07
C VAL A 268 -1.80 6.21 -16.28
N ARG A 269 -1.29 5.15 -16.91
CA ARG A 269 0.09 5.08 -17.38
C ARG A 269 0.11 5.16 -18.89
N GLU A 270 0.66 6.26 -19.37
CA GLU A 270 0.91 6.45 -20.79
C GLU A 270 1.98 5.46 -21.28
N VAL A 271 1.70 4.79 -22.39
CA VAL A 271 2.61 3.80 -22.97
C VAL A 271 3.19 4.36 -24.25
N LYS A 272 4.50 4.23 -24.44
CA LYS A 272 5.14 4.57 -25.72
C LYS A 272 4.82 3.48 -26.74
N GLY A 273 4.25 3.84 -27.89
CA GLY A 273 3.92 2.90 -28.98
C GLY A 273 2.47 2.96 -29.45
N SER A 274 1.99 1.90 -30.11
CA SER A 274 0.64 1.82 -30.70
C SER A 274 -0.42 1.26 -29.75
N MET A 275 -0.01 0.57 -28.69
CA MET A 275 -0.95 0.02 -27.70
C MET A 275 -1.66 1.14 -26.93
N PRO A 276 -2.93 0.94 -26.51
CA PRO A 276 -3.62 1.87 -25.62
C PRO A 276 -2.86 2.12 -24.31
N ASP A 277 -3.24 3.18 -23.59
CA ASP A 277 -2.68 3.46 -22.27
C ASP A 277 -3.22 2.49 -21.22
N VAL A 278 -2.40 2.26 -20.19
CA VAL A 278 -2.72 1.31 -19.12
C VAL A 278 -3.48 2.03 -18.02
N VAL A 279 -4.59 1.46 -17.59
CA VAL A 279 -5.36 1.96 -16.43
C VAL A 279 -5.16 1.03 -15.25
N TYR A 280 -4.75 1.60 -14.13
CA TYR A 280 -4.79 0.95 -12.83
C TYR A 280 -5.91 1.56 -11.98
N PRO A 281 -6.99 0.82 -11.71
CA PRO A 281 -8.08 1.36 -10.94
C PRO A 281 -7.99 0.94 -9.47
N HIS A 282 -7.86 1.88 -8.54
CA HIS A 282 -7.75 1.56 -7.11
C HIS A 282 -9.02 0.92 -6.56
N LYS A 283 -10.21 1.24 -7.09
CA LYS A 283 -11.49 0.73 -6.58
C LYS A 283 -11.49 -0.80 -6.52
N GLN A 284 -11.25 -1.46 -7.65
CA GLN A 284 -11.25 -2.91 -7.75
C GLN A 284 -10.14 -3.59 -6.94
N HIS A 285 -9.04 -2.88 -6.68
CA HIS A 285 -7.95 -3.41 -5.84
C HIS A 285 -8.25 -3.24 -4.35
N THR A 286 -8.76 -2.07 -3.96
CA THR A 286 -9.10 -1.72 -2.58
C THR A 286 -10.44 -2.30 -2.11
N GLU A 287 -11.21 -2.91 -3.01
CA GLU A 287 -12.40 -3.70 -2.70
C GLU A 287 -12.09 -5.05 -2.04
N TRP A 288 -10.86 -5.56 -2.18
CA TRP A 288 -10.40 -6.82 -1.57
C TRP A 288 -9.09 -6.70 -0.80
N LEU A 289 -8.28 -5.68 -1.09
CA LEU A 289 -6.93 -5.52 -0.56
C LEU A 289 -6.82 -4.24 0.26
N ASP A 290 -5.91 -4.27 1.23
CA ASP A 290 -5.51 -3.10 2.00
C ASP A 290 -4.39 -2.33 1.28
N CYS A 291 -4.27 -1.04 1.53
CA CYS A 291 -3.20 -0.19 0.98
C CYS A 291 -1.80 -0.77 1.23
N SER A 292 -1.60 -1.43 2.38
CA SER A 292 -0.34 -2.06 2.80
C SER A 292 0.05 -3.25 1.93
N ASN A 293 -0.88 -3.88 1.22
CA ASN A 293 -0.55 -4.94 0.26
C ASN A 293 0.29 -4.43 -0.91
N CYS A 294 0.27 -3.11 -1.17
CA CYS A 294 0.91 -2.49 -2.32
C CYS A 294 1.99 -1.48 -1.94
N HIS A 295 1.70 -0.64 -0.94
CA HIS A 295 2.56 0.48 -0.56
C HIS A 295 3.30 0.23 0.76
N PRO A 296 4.56 0.68 0.87
CA PRO A 296 5.39 1.30 -0.19
C PRO A 296 6.21 0.28 -1.00
N ALA A 297 6.09 -1.02 -0.71
CA ALA A 297 7.03 -2.03 -1.16
C ALA A 297 6.99 -2.33 -2.67
N ILE A 298 5.78 -2.50 -3.23
CA ILE A 298 5.61 -2.80 -4.66
C ILE A 298 5.52 -1.50 -5.45
N PHE A 299 4.80 -0.52 -4.88
CA PHE A 299 4.64 0.79 -5.46
C PHE A 299 5.00 1.86 -4.43
N VAL A 300 5.81 2.82 -4.84
CA VAL A 300 6.01 4.05 -4.08
C VAL A 300 4.85 4.96 -4.41
N PRO A 301 4.11 5.49 -3.43
CA PRO A 301 2.90 6.27 -3.70
C PRO A 301 3.17 7.65 -4.32
N GLN A 302 4.34 7.91 -4.90
CA GLN A 302 4.77 9.20 -5.42
C GLN A 302 4.70 9.25 -6.95
N LYS A 303 4.21 10.37 -7.50
CA LYS A 303 4.15 10.59 -8.95
C LYS A 303 5.55 10.42 -9.57
N GLY A 304 5.64 9.57 -10.59
CA GLY A 304 6.88 9.30 -11.32
C GLY A 304 7.88 8.38 -10.62
N ALA A 305 7.65 7.96 -9.37
CA ALA A 305 8.58 7.11 -8.64
C ALA A 305 8.56 5.64 -9.10
N ASN A 306 7.45 5.19 -9.68
CA ASN A 306 7.28 3.81 -10.13
C ASN A 306 7.65 3.69 -11.61
N GLN A 307 8.91 3.38 -11.91
CA GLN A 307 9.33 3.03 -13.27
C GLN A 307 8.96 1.57 -13.56
N MET A 308 8.34 1.30 -14.70
CA MET A 308 7.81 -0.03 -15.03
C MET A 308 8.06 -0.33 -16.50
N SER A 309 8.36 -1.59 -16.80
CA SER A 309 8.47 -2.11 -18.15
C SER A 309 7.75 -3.46 -18.25
N MET A 310 7.37 -3.86 -19.46
CA MET A 310 6.78 -5.19 -19.66
C MET A 310 7.73 -6.31 -19.24
N ALA A 311 9.04 -6.15 -19.46
CA ALA A 311 10.04 -7.11 -19.01
C ALA A 311 10.03 -7.26 -17.47
N ALA A 312 9.99 -6.14 -16.74
CA ALA A 312 9.90 -6.15 -15.27
C ALA A 312 8.60 -6.83 -14.79
N ILE A 313 7.48 -6.57 -15.46
CA ILE A 313 6.18 -7.20 -15.16
C ILE A 313 6.26 -8.71 -15.35
N LEU A 314 6.85 -9.19 -16.45
CA LEU A 314 7.01 -10.63 -16.69
C LEU A 314 7.95 -11.30 -15.68
N LEU A 315 8.90 -10.54 -15.11
CA LEU A 315 9.76 -10.98 -14.02
C LEU A 315 9.10 -10.90 -12.63
N GLY A 316 7.82 -10.55 -12.55
CA GLY A 316 7.06 -10.50 -11.30
C GLY A 316 7.22 -9.20 -10.51
N GLN A 317 7.74 -8.13 -11.11
CA GLN A 317 7.88 -6.81 -10.48
C GLN A 317 6.68 -5.91 -10.79
N GLY A 318 6.36 -4.99 -9.88
CA GLY A 318 5.23 -4.06 -10.04
C GLY A 318 3.91 -4.81 -10.23
N CYS A 319 3.21 -4.60 -11.35
CA CYS A 319 1.98 -5.32 -11.67
C CYS A 319 2.18 -6.85 -11.70
N GLY A 320 3.38 -7.32 -12.07
CA GLY A 320 3.71 -8.74 -12.12
C GLY A 320 3.69 -9.45 -10.77
N ALA A 321 3.73 -8.70 -9.65
CA ALA A 321 3.65 -9.28 -8.32
C ALA A 321 2.32 -10.03 -8.10
N CYS A 322 1.26 -9.58 -8.79
CA CYS A 322 -0.09 -10.13 -8.65
C CYS A 322 -0.63 -10.74 -9.96
N HIS A 323 -0.44 -10.09 -11.12
CA HIS A 323 -0.96 -10.58 -12.40
C HIS A 323 -0.23 -11.86 -12.85
N GLY A 324 -1.00 -12.92 -13.12
CA GLY A 324 -0.48 -14.25 -13.47
C GLY A 324 -0.31 -15.20 -12.27
N ARG A 325 -0.54 -14.72 -11.05
CA ARG A 325 -0.59 -15.56 -9.83
C ARG A 325 -1.94 -15.45 -9.13
N VAL A 326 -2.30 -14.22 -8.76
CA VAL A 326 -3.51 -13.90 -8.00
C VAL A 326 -4.58 -13.29 -8.92
N ALA A 327 -4.15 -12.45 -9.85
CA ALA A 327 -5.01 -11.82 -10.85
C ALA A 327 -4.86 -12.47 -12.24
N PHE A 328 -5.65 -11.99 -13.20
CA PHE A 328 -5.64 -12.46 -14.58
C PHE A 328 -4.22 -12.49 -15.19
N PRO A 329 -3.96 -13.37 -16.17
CA PRO A 329 -2.63 -13.54 -16.74
C PRO A 329 -2.22 -12.33 -17.58
N VAL A 330 -0.92 -12.03 -17.57
CA VAL A 330 -0.34 -10.87 -18.30
C VAL A 330 -0.56 -10.94 -19.82
N SER A 331 -0.90 -12.12 -20.35
CA SER A 331 -1.27 -12.32 -21.76
C SER A 331 -2.57 -11.63 -22.17
N GLU A 332 -3.43 -11.25 -21.22
CA GLU A 332 -4.69 -10.54 -21.47
C GLU A 332 -4.45 -9.04 -21.65
N CYS A 333 -3.72 -8.67 -22.71
CA CYS A 333 -3.20 -7.32 -22.90
C CYS A 333 -4.26 -6.21 -22.75
N ARG A 334 -5.48 -6.45 -23.24
CA ARG A 334 -6.58 -5.45 -23.26
C ARG A 334 -7.16 -5.16 -21.88
N LEU A 335 -6.98 -6.04 -20.90
CA LEU A 335 -7.44 -5.77 -19.53
C LEU A 335 -6.58 -4.71 -18.85
N CYS A 336 -5.29 -4.63 -19.20
CA CYS A 336 -4.41 -3.55 -18.76
C CYS A 336 -4.52 -2.33 -19.68
N HIS A 337 -4.39 -2.54 -21.00
CA HIS A 337 -4.39 -1.50 -22.03
C HIS A 337 -5.83 -1.11 -22.42
N SER A 338 -6.55 -0.51 -21.48
CA SER A 338 -7.98 -0.24 -21.59
C SER A 338 -8.32 1.22 -21.93
N LYS A 339 -7.41 2.18 -21.74
CA LYS A 339 -7.65 3.58 -22.11
C LYS A 339 -7.11 3.85 -23.50
N LYS A 340 -8.01 4.18 -24.44
CA LYS A 340 -7.62 4.61 -25.79
C LYS A 340 -6.74 5.87 -25.72
N LYS A 341 -5.81 5.99 -26.66
CA LYS A 341 -4.99 7.18 -26.81
C LYS A 341 -5.80 8.29 -27.47
N ASP A 342 -5.72 9.48 -26.89
CA ASP A 342 -6.35 10.66 -27.45
C ASP A 342 -5.54 11.08 -28.70
N GLY A 343 -6.11 10.90 -29.90
CA GLY A 343 -5.52 11.40 -31.16
C GLY A 343 -5.09 10.37 -32.22
N VAL A 344 -5.30 9.07 -32.04
CA VAL A 344 -5.24 8.11 -33.16
C VAL A 344 -6.63 8.05 -33.80
N ALA A 345 -6.82 8.80 -34.88
CA ALA A 345 -8.00 8.70 -35.72
C ALA A 345 -8.25 7.21 -36.02
N ALA A 346 -9.47 6.75 -35.72
CA ALA A 346 -9.91 5.42 -36.09
C ALA A 346 -9.77 5.28 -37.61
N GLY A 347 -8.77 4.52 -38.06
CA GLY A 347 -8.75 4.00 -39.41
C GLY A 347 -10.06 3.27 -39.64
N SER A 348 -10.84 3.77 -40.58
CA SER A 348 -12.11 3.25 -41.06
C SER A 348 -12.09 1.72 -41.15
N ALA A 349 -12.76 1.06 -40.20
CA ALA A 349 -13.13 -0.34 -40.36
C ALA A 349 -14.29 -0.37 -41.38
N ALA A 350 -13.97 -0.79 -42.61
CA ALA A 350 -14.99 -1.22 -43.56
C ALA A 350 -15.75 -2.42 -42.96
N PRO A 351 -17.08 -2.50 -43.14
CA PRO A 351 -17.88 -3.59 -42.59
C PRO A 351 -17.49 -4.91 -43.27
N GLN A 352 -17.03 -5.89 -42.48
CA GLN A 352 -16.91 -7.25 -42.98
C GLN A 352 -18.32 -7.84 -43.07
N ALA A 353 -18.77 -8.06 -44.30
CA ALA A 353 -19.97 -8.80 -44.60
C ALA A 353 -19.83 -10.24 -44.13
N GLU A 354 -20.85 -10.72 -43.41
CA GLU A 354 -21.12 -12.12 -43.16
C GLU A 354 -21.16 -12.90 -44.48
N ALA A 355 -20.41 -13.99 -44.55
CA ALA A 355 -20.64 -15.05 -45.52
C ALA A 355 -20.72 -16.37 -44.77
N HIS A 356 -21.97 -16.75 -44.46
CA HIS A 356 -22.36 -18.13 -44.26
C HIS A 356 -21.91 -18.99 -45.45
N ARG A 357 -21.14 -20.03 -45.16
CA ARG A 357 -21.24 -21.38 -45.75
C ARG A 357 -20.37 -22.34 -44.95
#